data_AF-A0AAN6RYR9-F1
#
_entry.id   AF-A0AAN6RYR9-F1
#
_cell.length_a   1.000
_cell.length_b   1.000
_cell.length_c   1.000
_cell.angle_alpha   90.00
_cell.angle_beta   90.00
_cell.angle_gamma   90.00
#
_symmetry.space_group_name_H-M   'P 1'
#
loop_
_entity.id
_entity.type
_entity.pdbx_description
1 polymer ?
#
loop_
_entity_poly.entity_id
_entity_poly.type
_entity_poly.pdbx_seq_one_letter_code
_entity_poly.pdbx_strand_id
1 'polypeptide(L)' 'RKYSCGHFRWVASEWCREYCTTHKRCEPNVTHFEHRDEEVCGDCKPTSYPAWESMIKRRPKWTPFPL' A
#
# COMPACT_ATOMS: atom_id res chain seq x y z
N ARG A 1 -6.41 1.76 10.19
CA ARG A 1 -5.47 2.71 10.84
C ARG A 1 -5.45 4.02 10.07
N LYS A 2 -5.33 5.16 10.74
CA LYS A 2 -5.11 6.49 10.13
C LYS A 2 -3.71 6.99 10.46
N TYR A 3 -3.01 7.51 9.46
CA TYR A 3 -1.63 8.03 9.57
C TYR A 3 -1.60 9.56 9.64
N SER A 4 -0.46 10.12 10.03
CA SER A 4 -0.21 11.57 10.10
C SER A 4 -0.38 12.27 8.75
N CYS A 5 -0.10 11.57 7.65
CA CYS A 5 -0.33 12.04 6.29
C CYS A 5 -1.81 12.04 5.86
N GLY A 6 -2.76 11.73 6.76
CA GLY A 6 -4.20 11.72 6.51
C GLY A 6 -4.72 10.45 5.80
N HIS A 7 -3.83 9.56 5.36
CA HIS A 7 -4.22 8.30 4.71
C HIS A 7 -4.78 7.27 5.70
N PHE A 8 -5.73 6.49 5.21
CA PHE A 8 -6.28 5.33 5.89
C PHE A 8 -5.76 4.04 5.26
N ARG A 9 -5.31 3.09 6.08
CA ARG A 9 -5.03 1.72 5.62
C ARG A 9 -5.79 0.69 6.44
N TRP A 10 -6.31 -0.29 5.72
CA TRP A 10 -6.94 -1.49 6.24
C TRP A 10 -5.96 -2.65 6.12
N VAL A 11 -5.70 -3.35 7.21
CA VAL A 11 -4.84 -4.53 7.23
C VAL A 11 -5.72 -5.69 7.69
N ALA A 12 -5.75 -6.76 6.90
CA ALA A 12 -6.45 -7.97 7.28
C ALA A 12 -5.72 -8.64 8.45
N SER A 13 -6.42 -8.87 9.56
CA SER A 13 -5.92 -9.68 10.67
C SER A 13 -6.17 -11.17 10.44
N GLU A 14 -7.26 -11.50 9.77
CA GLU A 14 -7.66 -12.86 9.40
C GLU A 14 -8.36 -12.84 8.05
N TRP A 15 -8.29 -13.95 7.32
CA TRP A 15 -9.01 -14.16 6.07
C TRP A 15 -10.18 -15.11 6.29
N CYS A 16 -11.35 -14.78 5.74
CA CYS A 16 -12.49 -15.68 5.75
C CYS A 16 -12.13 -16.99 5.00
N ARG A 17 -12.72 -18.13 5.40
CA ARG A 17 -12.43 -19.44 4.77
C ARG A 17 -12.66 -19.44 3.25
N GLU A 18 -13.67 -18.72 2.77
CA GLU A 18 -13.96 -18.60 1.34
C GLU A 18 -12.85 -17.90 0.56
N TYR A 19 -12.16 -16.94 1.17
CA TYR A 19 -11.03 -16.27 0.54
C TYR A 19 -9.91 -17.28 0.23
N CYS A 20 -9.65 -18.23 1.12
CA CYS A 20 -8.62 -19.26 0.91
C CYS A 20 -8.87 -20.13 -0.32
N THR A 21 -10.13 -20.31 -0.72
CA THR A 21 -10.50 -21.13 -1.88
C THR A 21 -10.69 -20.30 -3.14
N THR A 22 -11.32 -19.13 -3.01
CA THR A 22 -11.77 -18.34 -4.17
C THR A 22 -10.84 -17.19 -4.52
N HIS A 23 -9.98 -16.78 -3.58
CA HIS A 23 -9.20 -15.55 -3.62
C HIS A 23 -10.06 -14.28 -3.85
N LYS A 24 -11.38 -14.34 -3.62
CA LYS A 24 -12.29 -13.20 -3.71
C LYS A 24 -12.39 -12.52 -2.36
N ARG A 25 -12.18 -11.20 -2.33
CA ARG A 25 -12.29 -10.41 -1.11
C ARG A 25 -13.73 -10.42 -0.59
N CYS A 26 -13.91 -10.89 0.64
CA CYS A 26 -15.14 -10.77 1.40
C CYS A 26 -15.29 -9.34 1.95
N GLU A 27 -16.52 -8.97 2.35
CA GLU A 27 -16.78 -7.66 2.97
C GLU A 27 -15.98 -7.54 4.28
N PRO A 28 -15.24 -6.44 4.50
CA PRO A 28 -14.36 -6.33 5.66
C PRO A 28 -15.17 -6.12 6.94
N ASN A 29 -14.92 -6.96 7.95
CA ASN A 29 -15.38 -6.71 9.31
C ASN A 29 -14.30 -5.91 10.07
N VAL A 30 -14.56 -4.63 10.30
CA VAL A 30 -13.62 -3.73 10.98
C VAL A 30 -13.81 -3.84 12.50
N THR A 31 -12.94 -4.60 13.15
CA THR A 31 -13.00 -4.80 14.62
C THR A 31 -12.10 -3.84 15.40
N HIS A 32 -11.11 -3.22 14.75
CA HIS A 32 -10.15 -2.35 15.41
C HIS A 32 -9.72 -1.18 14.51
N PHE A 33 -9.56 -0.01 15.13
CA PHE A 33 -9.10 1.20 14.47
C PHE A 33 -8.09 1.96 15.35
N GLU A 34 -6.95 2.33 14.76
CA GLU A 34 -5.82 2.96 15.44
C GLU A 34 -5.43 4.26 14.72
N HIS A 35 -5.11 5.31 15.48
CA HIS A 35 -4.46 6.52 14.98
C HIS A 35 -2.95 6.43 15.20
N ARG A 36 -2.19 6.79 14.16
CA ARG A 36 -0.73 6.87 14.17
C ARG A 36 -0.30 8.26 13.71
N ASP A 37 -0.48 9.23 14.60
CA ASP A 37 -0.24 10.66 14.32
C ASP A 37 1.24 11.02 14.14
N GLU A 38 2.15 10.13 14.53
CA GLU A 38 3.60 10.29 14.34
C GLU A 38 4.13 9.55 13.11
N GLU A 39 3.39 8.58 12.58
CA GLU A 39 3.84 7.76 11.44
C GLU A 39 3.26 8.25 10.11
N VAL A 40 4.12 8.32 9.10
CA VAL A 40 3.74 8.51 7.70
C VAL A 40 3.46 7.14 7.06
N CYS A 41 2.44 7.04 6.21
CA CYS A 41 2.14 5.77 5.53
C CYS A 41 3.25 5.36 4.55
N GLY A 42 3.30 4.07 4.20
CA GLY A 42 4.36 3.54 3.32
C GLY A 42 4.45 4.17 1.93
N ASP A 43 3.34 4.68 1.38
CA ASP A 43 3.33 5.31 0.04
C ASP A 43 3.87 6.75 0.08
N CYS A 44 3.74 7.42 1.23
CA CYS A 44 4.23 8.78 1.45
C CYS A 44 5.66 8.79 1.99
N LYS A 45 6.20 7.63 2.38
CA LYS A 45 7.57 7.52 2.86
C LYS A 45 8.51 7.76 1.66
N PRO A 46 9.52 8.64 1.78
CA PRO A 46 10.45 8.88 0.69
C PRO A 46 11.16 7.57 0.33
N THR A 47 11.08 7.18 -0.94
CA THR A 47 11.74 5.98 -1.41
C THR A 47 13.24 6.24 -1.49
N SER A 48 13.97 5.76 -0.50
CA SER A 48 15.43 5.62 -0.61
C SER A 48 15.71 4.37 -1.39
N TYR A 49 16.04 4.53 -2.66
CA TYR A 49 16.47 3.43 -3.50
C TYR A 49 17.93 3.10 -3.20
N PRO A 50 18.29 1.82 -3.03
CA PRO A 50 19.69 1.44 -2.88
C PRO A 50 20.47 1.78 -4.16
N ALA A 51 21.78 2.05 -4.02
CA ALA A 51 22.60 2.55 -5.13
C ALA A 51 22.58 1.65 -6.39
N TRP A 52 22.35 0.35 -6.24
CA TRP A 52 22.25 -0.59 -7.37
C TRP A 52 20.95 -0.46 -8.16
N GLU A 53 19.90 0.16 -7.62
CA GLU A 53 18.62 0.27 -8.32
C GLU A 53 18.70 1.17 -9.56
N SER A 54 19.55 2.20 -9.51
CA SER A 54 19.85 3.06 -10.66
C SER A 54 20.59 2.30 -11.78
N MET A 55 21.18 1.14 -11.47
CA MET A 55 21.82 0.27 -12.46
C MET A 55 20.80 -0.57 -13.25
N ILE A 56 19.56 -0.69 -12.78
CA ILE A 56 18.51 -1.41 -13.49
C ILE A 56 17.98 -0.53 -14.63
N LYS A 57 18.40 -0.84 -15.86
CA LYS A 57 17.86 -0.21 -17.08
C LYS A 57 16.43 -0.69 -17.35
N ARG A 58 15.45 -0.17 -16.59
CA ARG A 58 14.03 -0.40 -16.88
C ARG A 58 13.68 0.37 -18.16
N ARG A 59 12.93 -0.27 -19.06
CA ARG A 59 12.38 0.45 -20.21
C ARG A 59 11.48 1.58 -19.68
N PRO A 60 11.60 2.81 -20.22
CA PRO A 60 10.70 3.88 -19.82
C PRO A 60 9.26 3.43 -20.05
N LYS A 61 8.41 3.63 -19.04
CA LYS A 61 6.96 3.44 -19.22
C LYS A 61 6.52 4.46 -20.26
N TRP A 62 5.91 3.99 -21.34
CA TRP A 62 5.36 4.86 -22.37
C TRP A 62 4.39 5.85 -21.72
N THR A 63 4.74 7.12 -21.72
CA THR A 63 3.84 8.22 -21.35
C THR A 63 3.25 8.77 -22.65
N PRO A 64 1.94 8.65 -22.91
CA PRO A 64 1.32 9.48 -23.93
C PRO A 64 1.49 10.94 -23.49
N PHE A 65 2.17 11.72 -24.33
CA PHE A 65 2.41 13.17 -24.32
C PHE A 65 1.74 14.03 -23.23
N PRO A 66 2.47 14.96 -22.58
CA PRO A 66 1.85 16.10 -21.93
C PRO A 66 1.40 17.11 -23.00
N LEU A 67 0.17 17.61 -22.88
CA LEU A 67 -0.27 18.84 -23.55
C LEU A 67 0.41 20.06 -22.90
#